data_AF-A0A4Z0P2I1-F1
#
_entry.id   AF-A0A4Z0P2I1-F1
#
_cell.length_a   1.000
_cell.length_b   1.000
_cell.length_c   1.000
_cell.angle_alpha   90.00
_cell.angle_beta   90.00
_cell.angle_gamma   90.00
#
_symmetry.space_group_name_H-M   'P 1'
#
loop_
_entity.id
_entity.type
_entity.pdbx_description
1 polymer ?
#
loop_
_entity_poly.entity_id
_entity_poly.type
_entity_poly.pdbx_seq_one_letter_code
_entity_poly.pdbx_strand_id
1 'polypeptide(L)'
;MRSIRLFLPLLLLLLPLKGCKVPDVNPFAKATTEMTSALTLGLDHATTQLGLTTKQKLAPAQLQQLQAQQKKLRQQAAAIQEILKALDAYSGTLVEVADANSKGKESINEAADALASISTALGPSVSLGIKGAAEGVKAISGYVQTIRTLSSLKKAVQPADAAIQRVATILQANFADLARIDSTAADIQEVIITDQNQLILQSYDDLQQRQTLADTMTAYIVAFENTAYKPSTPRRTQRLEQLLKSMKAIDKAVPAATSANPAQLSATLALLSKREAFWLQRATDVNRLRPRYEAVQAQLATIRTGSSQRRSLFAQSTHLVQVWARAHTSLKTAVLKESRSVSFQEVLVAAQELRSFIDKIETNKQ
;
A
#
# COMPACT_ATOMS: atom_id res chain seq x y z
N MET A 1 -14.20 -73.42 -46.72
CA MET A 1 -13.19 -72.34 -46.59
C MET A 1 -13.60 -71.13 -47.44
N ARG A 2 -14.30 -70.11 -46.89
CA ARG A 2 -14.55 -68.79 -47.56
C ARG A 2 -15.49 -67.90 -46.71
N SER A 3 -15.03 -67.31 -45.60
CA SER A 3 -15.82 -66.27 -44.87
C SER A 3 -14.99 -65.39 -43.91
N ILE A 4 -13.80 -64.92 -44.29
CA ILE A 4 -13.01 -63.98 -43.45
C ILE A 4 -12.58 -62.79 -44.31
N ARG A 5 -13.51 -61.89 -44.68
CA ARG A 5 -13.18 -60.63 -45.39
C ARG A 5 -14.02 -59.41 -44.99
N LEU A 6 -14.90 -59.49 -43.98
CA LEU A 6 -15.83 -58.40 -43.64
C LEU A 6 -15.66 -57.77 -42.25
N PHE A 7 -14.71 -58.23 -41.42
CA PHE A 7 -14.49 -57.68 -40.07
C PHE A 7 -13.35 -56.65 -39.94
N LEU A 8 -12.51 -56.48 -40.98
CA LEU A 8 -11.38 -55.55 -40.95
C LEU A 8 -11.77 -54.04 -41.06
N PRO A 9 -12.80 -53.61 -41.82
CA PRO A 9 -13.13 -52.18 -41.90
C PRO A 9 -13.88 -51.65 -40.67
N LEU A 10 -14.49 -52.53 -39.85
CA LEU A 10 -15.15 -52.14 -38.60
C LEU A 10 -14.15 -51.96 -37.45
N LEU A 11 -13.05 -52.74 -37.46
CA LEU A 11 -11.99 -52.64 -36.44
C LEU A 11 -11.09 -51.40 -36.63
N LEU A 12 -10.98 -50.87 -37.86
CA LEU A 12 -10.28 -49.60 -38.14
C LEU A 12 -11.12 -48.35 -37.83
N LEU A 13 -12.45 -48.47 -37.71
CA LEU A 13 -13.34 -47.38 -37.28
C LEU A 13 -13.38 -47.19 -35.75
N LEU A 14 -12.78 -48.13 -35.01
CA LEU A 14 -12.53 -48.07 -33.57
C LEU A 14 -11.08 -47.70 -33.23
N LEU A 15 -10.27 -47.31 -34.22
CA LEU A 15 -9.02 -46.59 -33.92
C LEU A 15 -9.44 -45.38 -33.07
N PRO A 16 -9.06 -45.34 -31.78
CA PRO A 16 -9.43 -44.23 -30.93
C PRO A 16 -8.91 -42.99 -31.64
N LEU A 17 -9.83 -42.10 -32.00
CA LEU A 17 -9.50 -40.70 -32.20
C LEU A 17 -8.54 -40.39 -31.06
N LYS A 18 -7.24 -40.30 -31.34
CA LYS A 18 -6.23 -39.86 -30.38
C LYS A 18 -6.61 -38.41 -30.12
N GLY A 19 -7.61 -38.23 -29.28
CA GLY A 19 -8.25 -36.96 -29.00
C GLY A 19 -7.13 -36.05 -28.60
N CYS A 20 -6.98 -34.94 -29.32
CA CYS A 20 -6.00 -33.91 -29.00
C CYS A 20 -6.10 -33.69 -27.49
N LYS A 21 -5.04 -34.05 -26.76
CA LYS A 21 -5.05 -33.97 -25.30
C LYS A 21 -5.12 -32.49 -24.94
N VAL A 22 -6.32 -32.04 -24.59
CA VAL A 22 -6.55 -30.68 -24.14
C VAL A 22 -5.71 -30.47 -22.87
N PRO A 23 -4.92 -29.38 -22.77
CA PRO A 23 -4.18 -29.10 -21.55
C PRO A 23 -5.14 -28.99 -20.37
N ASP A 24 -4.74 -29.50 -19.20
CA ASP A 24 -5.49 -29.27 -17.97
C ASP A 24 -5.43 -27.78 -17.61
N VAL A 25 -6.59 -27.13 -17.59
CA VAL A 25 -6.74 -25.70 -17.28
C VAL A 25 -7.17 -25.45 -15.83
N ASN A 26 -7.49 -26.50 -15.06
CA ASN A 26 -7.87 -26.38 -13.65
C ASN A 26 -6.84 -25.62 -12.80
N PRO A 27 -5.52 -25.83 -12.97
CA PRO A 27 -4.52 -25.08 -12.22
C PRO A 27 -4.58 -23.56 -12.49
N PHE A 28 -4.91 -23.14 -13.71
CA PHE A 28 -5.08 -21.72 -14.05
C PHE A 28 -6.32 -21.11 -13.41
N ALA A 29 -7.45 -21.84 -13.45
CA ALA A 29 -8.69 -21.40 -12.83
C ALA A 29 -8.53 -21.24 -11.32
N LYS A 30 -7.99 -22.25 -10.65
CA LYS A 30 -7.67 -22.19 -9.21
C LYS A 30 -6.77 -20.99 -8.89
N ALA A 31 -5.72 -20.77 -9.68
CA ALA A 31 -4.82 -19.64 -9.46
C ALA A 31 -5.49 -18.28 -9.69
N THR A 32 -6.43 -18.20 -10.63
CA THR A 32 -7.24 -17.00 -10.88
C THR A 32 -8.18 -16.72 -9.71
N THR A 33 -8.88 -17.74 -9.19
CA THR A 33 -9.74 -17.62 -7.99
C THR A 33 -8.96 -17.17 -6.75
N GLU A 34 -7.78 -17.76 -6.52
CA GLU A 34 -6.90 -17.35 -5.42
C GLU A 34 -6.45 -15.89 -5.56
N MET A 35 -6.07 -15.47 -6.76
CA MET A 35 -5.72 -14.09 -7.06
C MET A 35 -6.91 -13.14 -6.80
N THR A 36 -8.08 -13.41 -7.39
CA THR A 36 -9.25 -12.52 -7.31
C THR A 36 -9.73 -12.38 -5.87
N SER A 37 -9.69 -13.47 -5.10
CA SER A 37 -9.94 -13.46 -3.66
C SER A 37 -8.93 -12.60 -2.90
N ALA A 38 -7.62 -12.79 -3.12
CA ALA A 38 -6.57 -12.01 -2.45
C ALA A 38 -6.66 -10.51 -2.77
N LEU A 39 -6.91 -10.16 -4.04
CA LEU A 39 -7.09 -8.77 -4.48
C LEU A 39 -8.37 -8.15 -3.88
N THR A 40 -9.46 -8.91 -3.78
CA THR A 40 -10.72 -8.45 -3.17
C THR A 40 -10.51 -8.13 -1.69
N LEU A 41 -9.89 -9.05 -0.95
CA LEU A 41 -9.53 -8.85 0.46
C LEU A 41 -8.65 -7.61 0.65
N GLY A 42 -7.65 -7.43 -0.22
CA GLY A 42 -6.78 -6.25 -0.18
C GLY A 42 -7.54 -4.94 -0.44
N LEU A 43 -8.47 -4.92 -1.39
CA LEU A 43 -9.32 -3.75 -1.66
C LEU A 43 -10.25 -3.43 -0.50
N ASP A 44 -10.89 -4.44 0.10
CA ASP A 44 -11.76 -4.27 1.27
C ASP A 44 -10.97 -3.73 2.46
N HIS A 45 -9.76 -4.25 2.68
CA HIS A 45 -8.87 -3.77 3.71
C HIS A 45 -8.48 -2.30 3.49
N ALA A 46 -8.06 -1.94 2.28
CA ALA A 46 -7.67 -0.57 1.95
C ALA A 46 -8.83 0.43 2.09
N THR A 47 -10.02 0.07 1.59
CA THR A 47 -11.22 0.91 1.66
C THR A 47 -11.73 1.10 3.09
N THR A 48 -11.66 0.05 3.92
CA THR A 48 -12.06 0.09 5.33
C THR A 48 -11.12 0.97 6.14
N GLN A 49 -9.80 0.80 6.00
CA GLN A 49 -8.82 1.61 6.73
C GLN A 49 -8.96 3.10 6.43
N LEU A 50 -9.18 3.46 5.16
CA LEU A 50 -9.36 4.86 4.77
C LEU A 50 -10.64 5.47 5.35
N GLY A 51 -11.65 4.66 5.66
CA GLY A 51 -12.94 5.09 6.21
C GLY A 51 -12.92 5.44 7.71
N LEU A 52 -11.93 4.97 8.48
CA LEU A 52 -11.87 5.13 9.93
C LEU A 52 -11.35 6.50 10.40
N THR A 53 -10.78 7.31 9.50
CA THR A 53 -10.07 8.55 9.84
C THR A 53 -10.94 9.80 9.99
N THR A 54 -12.27 9.69 9.87
CA THR A 54 -13.18 10.85 9.84
C THR A 54 -13.72 11.32 11.20
N LYS A 55 -13.24 10.78 12.33
CA LYS A 55 -13.70 11.19 13.68
C LYS A 55 -13.10 12.51 14.19
N GLN A 56 -12.19 13.14 13.45
CA GLN A 56 -11.56 14.40 13.86
C GLN A 56 -12.39 15.63 13.45
N LYS A 57 -12.33 16.71 14.23
CA LYS A 57 -12.97 18.00 13.89
C LYS A 57 -12.23 18.68 12.74
N LEU A 58 -12.57 18.35 11.51
CA LEU A 58 -11.95 18.91 10.31
C LEU A 58 -12.55 20.27 9.93
N ALA A 59 -11.75 21.14 9.34
CA ALA A 59 -12.30 22.30 8.63
C ALA A 59 -13.18 21.82 7.46
N PRO A 60 -14.32 22.48 7.15
CA PRO A 60 -15.28 21.99 6.16
C PRO A 60 -14.67 21.67 4.78
N ALA A 61 -13.77 22.53 4.29
CA ALA A 61 -13.12 22.35 2.99
C ALA A 61 -12.20 21.10 2.96
N GLN A 62 -11.40 20.90 4.02
CA GLN A 62 -10.50 19.74 4.15
C GLN A 62 -11.30 18.44 4.30
N LEU A 63 -12.39 18.46 5.08
CA LEU A 63 -13.30 17.33 5.21
C LEU A 63 -13.90 16.95 3.85
N GLN A 64 -14.37 17.95 3.10
CA GLN A 64 -14.96 17.74 1.78
C GLN A 64 -13.93 17.14 0.81
N GLN A 65 -12.68 17.62 0.83
CA GLN A 65 -11.62 17.07 -0.01
C GLN A 65 -11.29 15.63 0.37
N LEU A 66 -11.16 15.32 1.67
CA LEU A 66 -10.91 13.96 2.14
C LEU A 66 -12.07 13.01 1.77
N GLN A 67 -13.31 13.44 1.97
CA GLN A 67 -14.51 12.69 1.59
C GLN A 67 -14.57 12.45 0.08
N ALA A 68 -14.16 13.43 -0.74
CA ALA A 68 -14.07 13.26 -2.18
C ALA A 68 -13.05 12.18 -2.58
N GLN A 69 -11.87 12.15 -1.94
CA GLN A 69 -10.87 11.11 -2.17
C GLN A 69 -11.37 9.73 -1.71
N GLN A 70 -12.00 9.64 -0.53
CA GLN A 70 -12.59 8.40 -0.03
C GLN A 70 -13.69 7.87 -0.96
N LYS A 71 -14.56 8.75 -1.46
CA LYS A 71 -15.60 8.39 -2.43
C LYS A 71 -14.98 7.86 -3.73
N LYS A 72 -13.97 8.56 -4.25
CA LYS A 72 -13.25 8.14 -5.46
C LYS A 72 -12.60 6.77 -5.30
N LEU A 73 -11.93 6.53 -4.17
CA LEU A 73 -11.33 5.25 -3.83
C LEU A 73 -12.36 4.12 -3.78
N ARG A 74 -13.49 4.32 -3.09
CA ARG A 74 -14.58 3.31 -3.02
C ARG A 74 -15.18 3.00 -4.39
N GLN A 75 -15.43 4.02 -5.20
CA GLN A 75 -15.96 3.84 -6.55
C GLN A 75 -14.99 3.05 -7.44
N GLN A 76 -13.70 3.36 -7.38
CA GLN A 76 -12.69 2.61 -8.14
C GLN A 76 -12.52 1.17 -7.61
N ALA A 77 -12.49 0.97 -6.30
CA ALA A 77 -12.39 -0.36 -5.70
C ALA A 77 -13.57 -1.24 -6.10
N ALA A 78 -14.80 -0.72 -6.05
CA ALA A 78 -16.00 -1.44 -6.49
C ALA A 78 -15.92 -1.83 -7.97
N ALA A 79 -15.47 -0.91 -8.85
CA ALA A 79 -15.27 -1.21 -10.26
C ALA A 79 -14.23 -2.33 -10.47
N ILE A 80 -13.11 -2.31 -9.73
CA ILE A 80 -12.10 -3.37 -9.78
C ILE A 80 -12.69 -4.69 -9.31
N GLN A 81 -13.47 -4.72 -8.22
CA GLN A 81 -14.10 -5.95 -7.71
C GLN A 81 -15.01 -6.61 -8.75
N GLU A 82 -15.76 -5.84 -9.52
CA GLU A 82 -16.58 -6.38 -10.61
C GLU A 82 -15.71 -6.99 -11.74
N ILE A 83 -14.57 -6.36 -12.08
CA ILE A 83 -13.61 -6.97 -13.01
C ILE A 83 -13.10 -8.31 -12.45
N LEU A 84 -12.74 -8.35 -11.16
CA LEU A 84 -12.20 -9.56 -10.52
C LEU A 84 -13.20 -10.72 -10.52
N LYS A 85 -14.48 -10.46 -10.18
CA LYS A 85 -15.55 -11.47 -10.23
C LYS A 85 -15.67 -12.11 -11.60
N ALA A 86 -15.56 -11.31 -12.63
CA ALA A 86 -15.75 -11.81 -13.98
C ALA A 86 -14.48 -12.41 -14.60
N LEU A 87 -13.28 -12.08 -14.10
CA LEU A 87 -12.07 -12.88 -14.35
C LEU A 87 -12.18 -14.28 -13.73
N ASP A 88 -12.72 -14.38 -12.52
CA ASP A 88 -12.97 -15.65 -11.84
C ASP A 88 -13.96 -16.52 -12.65
N ALA A 89 -15.10 -15.94 -13.02
CA ALA A 89 -16.10 -16.59 -13.88
C ALA A 89 -15.52 -17.04 -15.23
N TYR A 90 -14.75 -16.17 -15.92
CA TYR A 90 -14.03 -16.55 -17.14
C TYR A 90 -13.15 -17.77 -16.93
N SER A 91 -12.40 -17.81 -15.83
CA SER A 91 -11.49 -18.92 -15.55
C SER A 91 -12.24 -20.23 -15.26
N GLY A 92 -13.38 -20.19 -14.58
CA GLY A 92 -14.28 -21.33 -14.41
C GLY A 92 -14.81 -21.85 -15.75
N THR A 93 -15.19 -20.93 -16.65
CA THR A 93 -15.70 -21.34 -17.96
C THR A 93 -14.64 -21.99 -18.86
N LEU A 94 -13.36 -21.66 -18.68
CA LEU A 94 -12.27 -22.39 -19.36
C LEU A 94 -12.23 -23.85 -18.92
N VAL A 95 -12.41 -24.12 -17.62
CA VAL A 95 -12.48 -25.49 -17.06
C VAL A 95 -13.63 -26.24 -17.69
N GLU A 96 -14.82 -25.64 -17.68
CA GLU A 96 -16.00 -26.26 -18.27
C GLU A 96 -15.82 -26.56 -19.75
N VAL A 97 -15.23 -25.64 -20.53
CA VAL A 97 -14.95 -25.87 -21.97
C VAL A 97 -13.92 -26.99 -22.17
N ALA A 98 -12.91 -27.09 -21.30
CA ALA A 98 -11.92 -28.16 -21.37
C ALA A 98 -12.52 -29.53 -21.02
N ASP A 99 -13.43 -29.57 -20.03
CA ASP A 99 -14.13 -30.78 -19.61
C ASP A 99 -15.24 -31.19 -20.60
N ALA A 100 -15.93 -30.21 -21.19
CA ALA A 100 -17.10 -30.38 -22.05
C ALA A 100 -16.78 -30.79 -23.49
N ASN A 101 -15.72 -31.59 -23.72
CA ASN A 101 -15.53 -32.34 -24.97
C ASN A 101 -16.78 -33.20 -25.37
N SER A 102 -17.85 -33.23 -24.56
CA SER A 102 -19.17 -33.83 -24.81
C SER A 102 -20.42 -32.92 -24.67
N LYS A 103 -20.34 -31.65 -24.20
CA LYS A 103 -21.53 -30.76 -23.98
C LYS A 103 -21.34 -29.27 -24.34
N GLY A 104 -20.27 -28.93 -25.06
CA GLY A 104 -19.66 -27.59 -25.13
C GLY A 104 -20.42 -26.39 -25.74
N LYS A 105 -21.75 -26.31 -25.78
CA LYS A 105 -22.45 -25.05 -26.19
C LYS A 105 -22.90 -24.18 -25.02
N GLU A 106 -23.36 -24.78 -23.92
CA GLU A 106 -23.92 -24.05 -22.77
C GLU A 106 -22.82 -23.30 -21.99
N SER A 107 -21.75 -24.00 -21.60
CA SER A 107 -20.57 -23.41 -20.93
C SER A 107 -19.89 -22.29 -21.73
N ILE A 108 -19.91 -22.37 -23.07
CA ILE A 108 -19.35 -21.31 -23.92
C ILE A 108 -20.22 -20.04 -23.86
N ASN A 109 -21.55 -20.19 -23.76
CA ASN A 109 -22.43 -19.04 -23.61
C ASN A 109 -22.24 -18.36 -22.26
N GLU A 110 -22.06 -19.14 -21.18
CA GLU A 110 -21.76 -18.63 -19.85
C GLU A 110 -20.40 -17.89 -19.81
N ALA A 111 -19.36 -18.43 -20.46
CA ALA A 111 -18.06 -17.77 -20.63
C ALA A 111 -18.21 -16.38 -21.25
N ALA A 112 -19.02 -16.34 -22.29
CA ALA A 112 -19.30 -15.15 -23.05
C ALA A 112 -20.17 -14.17 -22.22
N ASP A 113 -21.16 -14.64 -21.47
CA ASP A 113 -21.95 -13.79 -20.57
C ASP A 113 -21.10 -13.19 -19.44
N ALA A 114 -20.18 -13.96 -18.85
CA ALA A 114 -19.24 -13.46 -17.84
C ALA A 114 -18.35 -12.34 -18.38
N LEU A 115 -17.77 -12.55 -19.56
CA LEU A 115 -16.97 -11.51 -20.23
C LEU A 115 -17.84 -10.30 -20.65
N ALA A 116 -19.11 -10.50 -21.03
CA ALA A 116 -20.04 -9.40 -21.31
C ALA A 116 -20.44 -8.63 -20.04
N SER A 117 -20.48 -9.30 -18.88
CA SER A 117 -20.69 -8.64 -17.59
C SER A 117 -19.51 -7.74 -17.22
N ILE A 118 -18.26 -8.12 -17.52
CA ILE A 118 -17.07 -7.22 -17.43
C ILE A 118 -17.32 -5.97 -18.24
N SER A 119 -17.78 -6.16 -19.48
CA SER A 119 -18.08 -5.07 -20.41
C SER A 119 -19.11 -4.10 -19.80
N THR A 120 -20.15 -4.63 -19.17
CA THR A 120 -21.24 -3.83 -18.59
C THR A 120 -20.84 -3.15 -17.29
N ALA A 121 -20.13 -3.85 -16.40
CA ALA A 121 -19.70 -3.35 -15.10
C ALA A 121 -18.76 -2.14 -15.22
N LEU A 122 -17.97 -2.10 -16.29
CA LEU A 122 -17.06 -1.02 -16.65
C LEU A 122 -17.76 0.16 -17.38
N GLY A 123 -19.09 0.26 -17.33
CA GLY A 123 -19.94 1.16 -18.11
C GLY A 123 -19.55 2.66 -18.15
N PRO A 124 -20.30 3.49 -18.90
CA PRO A 124 -19.94 4.89 -19.19
C PRO A 124 -19.86 5.79 -17.95
N SER A 125 -20.40 5.35 -16.81
CA SER A 125 -20.43 6.03 -15.51
C SER A 125 -19.17 5.85 -14.66
N VAL A 126 -18.17 5.10 -15.13
CA VAL A 126 -16.81 5.14 -14.57
C VAL A 126 -16.18 6.49 -14.95
N SER A 127 -16.61 7.53 -14.25
CA SER A 127 -16.27 8.93 -14.51
C SER A 127 -14.76 9.15 -14.54
N LEU A 128 -14.26 9.54 -15.71
CA LEU A 128 -13.03 10.32 -15.96
C LEU A 128 -11.67 9.73 -15.57
N GLY A 129 -11.59 8.60 -14.85
CA GLY A 129 -10.31 7.98 -14.46
C GLY A 129 -9.86 6.81 -15.35
N ILE A 130 -10.78 5.97 -15.82
CA ILE A 130 -10.44 4.73 -16.52
C ILE A 130 -10.65 4.90 -18.03
N LYS A 131 -9.91 5.82 -18.66
CA LYS A 131 -9.99 6.06 -20.12
C LYS A 131 -9.72 4.80 -20.97
N GLY A 132 -9.09 3.77 -20.41
CA GLY A 132 -8.87 2.47 -21.07
C GLY A 132 -9.94 1.40 -20.81
N ALA A 133 -10.81 1.57 -19.81
CA ALA A 133 -11.82 0.55 -19.47
C ALA A 133 -12.80 0.36 -20.60
N ALA A 134 -13.41 1.43 -21.11
CA ALA A 134 -14.41 1.36 -22.18
C ALA A 134 -13.88 0.68 -23.48
N GLU A 135 -12.58 0.80 -23.78
CA GLU A 135 -11.96 0.11 -24.90
C GLU A 135 -11.66 -1.37 -24.58
N GLY A 136 -11.22 -1.67 -23.35
CA GLY A 136 -11.07 -3.04 -22.85
C GLY A 136 -12.40 -3.80 -22.85
N VAL A 137 -13.45 -3.17 -22.33
CA VAL A 137 -14.87 -3.54 -22.40
C VAL A 137 -15.31 -3.91 -23.80
N LYS A 138 -15.09 -3.01 -24.76
CA LYS A 138 -15.51 -3.20 -26.16
C LYS A 138 -14.72 -4.34 -26.80
N ALA A 139 -13.45 -4.49 -26.45
CA ALA A 139 -12.64 -5.61 -26.91
C ALA A 139 -13.17 -6.94 -26.34
N ILE A 140 -13.39 -7.01 -25.03
CA ILE A 140 -13.92 -8.18 -24.35
C ILE A 140 -15.29 -8.58 -24.92
N SER A 141 -16.22 -7.64 -25.09
CA SER A 141 -17.55 -7.92 -25.66
C SER A 141 -17.52 -8.32 -27.15
N GLY A 142 -16.56 -7.83 -27.93
CA GLY A 142 -16.31 -8.35 -29.29
C GLY A 142 -15.82 -9.80 -29.28
N TYR A 143 -14.98 -10.17 -28.31
CA TYR A 143 -14.46 -11.52 -28.17
C TYR A 143 -15.49 -12.51 -27.61
N VAL A 144 -16.38 -12.08 -26.72
CA VAL A 144 -17.56 -12.80 -26.24
C VAL A 144 -18.38 -13.38 -27.39
N GLN A 145 -18.76 -12.54 -28.34
CA GLN A 145 -19.57 -12.97 -29.47
C GLN A 145 -18.81 -13.96 -30.35
N THR A 146 -17.48 -13.76 -30.48
CA THR A 146 -16.63 -14.69 -31.20
C THR A 146 -16.59 -16.04 -30.49
N ILE A 147 -16.31 -16.08 -29.17
CA ILE A 147 -16.24 -17.30 -28.34
C ILE A 147 -17.51 -18.14 -28.45
N ARG A 148 -18.71 -17.53 -28.43
CA ARG A 148 -20.01 -18.22 -28.62
C ARG A 148 -20.12 -19.06 -29.89
N THR A 149 -19.34 -18.71 -30.91
CA THR A 149 -19.35 -19.41 -32.21
C THR A 149 -18.26 -20.46 -32.36
N LEU A 150 -17.34 -20.57 -31.38
CA LEU A 150 -16.17 -21.42 -31.50
C LEU A 150 -16.40 -22.78 -30.86
N SER A 151 -16.05 -23.84 -31.57
CA SER A 151 -16.21 -25.24 -31.12
C SER A 151 -14.97 -25.83 -30.43
N SER A 152 -13.95 -25.02 -30.12
CA SER A 152 -12.67 -25.52 -29.60
C SER A 152 -11.93 -24.51 -28.71
N LEU A 153 -11.32 -25.00 -27.63
CA LEU A 153 -10.48 -24.22 -26.71
C LEU A 153 -9.39 -23.40 -27.43
N LYS A 154 -8.76 -23.99 -28.45
CA LYS A 154 -7.72 -23.33 -29.28
C LYS A 154 -8.18 -22.00 -29.87
N LYS A 155 -9.39 -21.97 -30.40
CA LYS A 155 -9.99 -20.77 -30.98
C LYS A 155 -10.45 -19.77 -29.92
N ALA A 156 -10.79 -20.20 -28.70
CA ALA A 156 -11.25 -19.33 -27.63
C ALA A 156 -10.09 -18.62 -26.90
N VAL A 157 -9.01 -19.35 -26.59
CA VAL A 157 -7.89 -18.82 -25.77
C VAL A 157 -7.02 -17.82 -26.54
N GLN A 158 -6.83 -18.03 -27.85
CA GLN A 158 -6.00 -17.14 -28.67
C GLN A 158 -6.49 -15.68 -28.70
N PRO A 159 -7.76 -15.38 -29.03
CA PRO A 159 -8.29 -14.02 -28.97
C PRO A 159 -8.42 -13.48 -27.54
N ALA A 160 -8.73 -14.34 -26.56
CA ALA A 160 -8.88 -13.94 -25.16
C ALA A 160 -7.59 -13.35 -24.56
N ASP A 161 -6.41 -13.81 -25.01
CA ASP A 161 -5.14 -13.32 -24.49
C ASP A 161 -4.93 -11.82 -24.70
N ALA A 162 -5.27 -11.28 -25.87
CA ALA A 162 -5.17 -9.84 -26.12
C ALA A 162 -6.11 -9.04 -25.21
N ALA A 163 -7.31 -9.56 -24.94
CA ALA A 163 -8.25 -8.95 -24.00
C ALA A 163 -7.71 -8.99 -22.56
N ILE A 164 -7.14 -10.13 -22.15
CA ILE A 164 -6.55 -10.32 -20.83
C ILE A 164 -5.34 -9.40 -20.59
N GLN A 165 -4.45 -9.24 -21.57
CA GLN A 165 -3.35 -8.29 -21.46
C GLN A 165 -3.84 -6.84 -21.29
N ARG A 166 -4.93 -6.47 -21.99
CA ARG A 166 -5.56 -5.15 -21.82
C ARG A 166 -6.18 -4.99 -20.44
N VAL A 167 -6.95 -5.98 -19.96
CA VAL A 167 -7.51 -5.97 -18.60
C VAL A 167 -6.41 -5.86 -17.56
N ALA A 168 -5.32 -6.62 -17.71
CA ALA A 168 -4.17 -6.56 -16.81
C ALA A 168 -3.55 -5.16 -16.79
N THR A 169 -3.37 -4.53 -17.95
CA THR A 169 -2.86 -3.14 -18.05
C THR A 169 -3.78 -2.16 -17.35
N ILE A 170 -5.10 -2.29 -17.54
CA ILE A 170 -6.12 -1.45 -16.90
C ILE A 170 -6.09 -1.63 -15.38
N LEU A 171 -6.03 -2.88 -14.88
CA LEU A 171 -5.94 -3.17 -13.45
C LEU A 171 -4.66 -2.59 -12.82
N GLN A 172 -3.51 -2.73 -13.48
CA GLN A 172 -2.25 -2.15 -13.01
C GLN A 172 -2.33 -0.62 -12.91
N ALA A 173 -2.88 0.05 -13.94
CA ALA A 173 -3.09 1.50 -13.91
C ALA A 173 -4.05 1.91 -12.77
N ASN A 174 -5.11 1.13 -12.54
CA ASN A 174 -6.05 1.39 -11.44
C ASN A 174 -5.40 1.21 -10.07
N PHE A 175 -4.57 0.19 -9.85
CA PHE A 175 -3.86 0.04 -8.57
C PHE A 175 -2.86 1.18 -8.34
N ALA A 176 -2.19 1.66 -9.39
CA ALA A 176 -1.33 2.85 -9.30
C ALA A 176 -2.13 4.13 -8.96
N ASP A 177 -3.33 4.29 -9.53
CA ASP A 177 -4.21 5.40 -9.22
C ASP A 177 -4.78 5.32 -7.79
N LEU A 178 -5.14 4.11 -7.31
CA LEU A 178 -5.54 3.89 -5.92
C LEU A 178 -4.41 4.26 -4.95
N ALA A 179 -3.16 3.90 -5.26
CA ALA A 179 -2.00 4.31 -4.47
C ALA A 179 -1.82 5.83 -4.43
N ARG A 180 -2.10 6.54 -5.54
CA ARG A 180 -2.04 8.01 -5.59
C ARG A 180 -3.16 8.67 -4.78
N ILE A 181 -4.38 8.13 -4.87
CA ILE A 181 -5.53 8.61 -4.08
C ILE A 181 -5.27 8.40 -2.59
N ASP A 182 -4.74 7.23 -2.21
CA ASP A 182 -4.37 6.94 -0.83
C ASP A 182 -3.29 7.91 -0.31
N SER A 183 -2.22 8.13 -1.07
CA SER A 183 -1.17 9.08 -0.70
C SER A 183 -1.75 10.48 -0.50
N THR A 184 -2.59 10.94 -1.43
CA THR A 184 -3.24 12.26 -1.34
C THR A 184 -4.11 12.35 -0.08
N ALA A 185 -4.87 11.30 0.24
CA ALA A 185 -5.71 11.27 1.43
C ALA A 185 -4.88 11.24 2.73
N ALA A 186 -3.75 10.53 2.74
CA ALA A 186 -2.81 10.50 3.86
C ALA A 186 -2.14 11.86 4.07
N ASP A 187 -1.70 12.52 3.00
CA ASP A 187 -1.10 13.85 3.04
C ASP A 187 -2.09 14.88 3.60
N ILE A 188 -3.35 14.83 3.17
CA ILE A 188 -4.43 15.68 3.70
C ILE A 188 -4.59 15.46 5.21
N GLN A 189 -4.63 14.19 5.66
CA GLN A 189 -4.75 13.86 7.08
C GLN A 189 -3.54 14.32 7.90
N GLU A 190 -2.34 14.17 7.36
CA GLU A 190 -1.11 14.63 8.01
C GLU A 190 -1.10 16.15 8.17
N VAL A 191 -1.45 16.90 7.12
CA VAL A 191 -1.58 18.37 7.18
C VAL A 191 -2.62 18.77 8.23
N ILE A 192 -3.79 18.14 8.24
CA ILE A 192 -4.84 18.40 9.23
C ILE A 192 -4.33 18.20 10.66
N ILE A 193 -3.69 17.06 10.94
CA ILE A 193 -3.22 16.76 12.30
C ILE A 193 -2.11 17.72 12.70
N THR A 194 -1.23 18.05 11.76
CA THR A 194 -0.14 19.01 12.00
C THR A 194 -0.70 20.40 12.28
N ASP A 195 -1.65 20.89 11.49
CA ASP A 195 -2.28 22.21 11.66
C ASP A 195 -3.02 22.30 12.99
N GLN A 196 -3.83 21.28 13.34
CA GLN A 196 -4.57 21.24 14.60
C GLN A 196 -3.66 21.22 15.83
N ASN A 197 -2.45 20.66 15.70
CA ASN A 197 -1.51 20.47 16.79
C ASN A 197 -0.26 21.34 16.65
N GLN A 198 -0.26 22.32 15.74
CA GLN A 198 0.93 23.12 15.40
C GLN A 198 1.51 23.78 16.64
N LEU A 199 0.66 24.36 17.49
CA LEU A 199 1.10 24.99 18.75
C LEU A 199 1.74 23.99 19.71
N ILE A 200 1.22 22.76 19.81
CA ILE A 200 1.79 21.73 20.69
C ILE A 200 3.15 21.28 20.16
N LEU A 201 3.25 21.00 18.86
CA LEU A 201 4.48 20.58 18.20
C LEU A 201 5.57 21.65 18.35
N GLN A 202 5.27 22.90 17.98
CA GLN A 202 6.22 24.02 18.07
C GLN A 202 6.61 24.34 19.52
N SER A 203 5.65 24.33 20.46
CA SER A 203 5.95 24.62 21.86
C SER A 203 6.81 23.53 22.49
N TYR A 204 6.57 22.26 22.17
CA TYR A 204 7.37 21.16 22.70
C TYR A 204 8.82 21.22 22.16
N ASP A 205 9.00 21.46 20.86
CA ASP A 205 10.32 21.57 20.25
C ASP A 205 11.13 22.75 20.84
N ASP A 206 10.51 23.94 20.99
CA ASP A 206 11.15 25.12 21.65
C ASP A 206 11.51 24.80 23.11
N LEU A 207 10.61 24.16 23.86
CA LEU A 207 10.87 23.81 25.25
C LEU A 207 11.94 22.72 25.40
N GLN A 208 12.03 21.76 24.49
CA GLN A 208 13.07 20.73 24.50
C GLN A 208 14.45 21.32 24.19
N GLN A 209 14.54 22.25 23.22
CA GLN A 209 15.78 22.99 22.94
C GLN A 209 16.22 23.79 24.17
N ARG A 210 15.28 24.46 24.82
CA ARG A 210 15.52 25.21 26.06
C ARG A 210 15.93 24.32 27.24
N GLN A 211 15.33 23.15 27.40
CA GLN A 211 15.73 22.17 28.42
C GLN A 211 17.16 21.70 28.18
N THR A 212 17.49 21.34 26.93
CA THR A 212 18.86 20.93 26.55
C THR A 212 19.88 22.02 26.88
N LEU A 213 19.51 23.29 26.66
CA LEU A 213 20.34 24.42 27.04
C LEU A 213 20.51 24.54 28.57
N ALA A 214 19.41 24.40 29.32
CA ALA A 214 19.44 24.45 30.79
C ALA A 214 20.29 23.31 31.40
N ASP A 215 20.15 22.10 30.89
CA ASP A 215 20.96 20.94 31.32
C ASP A 215 22.45 21.18 31.04
N THR A 216 22.75 21.74 29.87
CA THR A 216 24.11 22.14 29.49
C THR A 216 24.68 23.19 30.44
N MET A 217 23.90 24.23 30.78
CA MET A 217 24.31 25.26 31.74
C MET A 217 24.51 24.69 33.15
N THR A 218 23.64 23.80 33.59
CA THR A 218 23.75 23.13 34.91
C THR A 218 25.01 22.28 34.97
N ALA A 219 25.30 21.49 33.94
CA ALA A 219 26.53 20.72 33.84
C ALA A 219 27.78 21.62 33.90
N TYR A 220 27.73 22.78 33.27
CA TYR A 220 28.81 23.77 33.35
C TYR A 220 28.98 24.37 34.74
N ILE A 221 27.89 24.71 35.44
CA ILE A 221 27.94 25.21 36.82
C ILE A 221 28.54 24.16 37.76
N VAL A 222 28.08 22.92 37.67
CA VAL A 222 28.61 21.80 38.48
C VAL A 222 30.09 21.58 38.19
N ALA A 223 30.51 21.61 36.91
CA ALA A 223 31.92 21.51 36.55
C ALA A 223 32.75 22.68 37.11
N PHE A 224 32.18 23.89 37.11
CA PHE A 224 32.82 25.06 37.70
C PHE A 224 32.97 24.93 39.22
N GLU A 225 31.92 24.56 39.94
CA GLU A 225 31.93 24.37 41.40
C GLU A 225 32.91 23.27 41.83
N ASN A 226 32.92 22.15 41.11
CA ASN A 226 33.86 21.05 41.36
C ASN A 226 35.32 21.44 41.08
N THR A 227 35.57 22.35 40.14
CA THR A 227 36.91 22.94 39.94
C THR A 227 37.20 24.09 40.90
N ALA A 228 36.17 24.62 41.58
CA ALA A 228 36.30 25.76 42.47
C ALA A 228 36.92 25.46 43.83
N TYR A 229 36.87 24.21 44.25
CA TYR A 229 37.39 23.74 45.53
C TYR A 229 38.91 23.51 45.56
N LYS A 230 39.67 23.88 44.51
CA LYS A 230 41.14 23.86 44.54
C LYS A 230 41.72 25.24 44.16
N PRO A 231 42.72 25.75 44.91
CA PRO A 231 43.26 27.09 44.73
C PRO A 231 43.83 27.28 43.31
N SER A 232 43.65 28.51 42.84
CA SER A 232 43.90 29.11 41.52
C SER A 232 45.12 28.59 40.75
N THR A 233 44.89 28.09 39.54
CA THR A 233 45.94 27.90 38.51
C THR A 233 45.54 28.65 37.23
N PRO A 234 46.50 29.17 36.42
CA PRO A 234 46.23 29.93 35.20
C PRO A 234 45.34 29.23 34.16
N ARG A 235 45.38 27.89 34.10
CA ARG A 235 44.48 27.08 33.25
C ARG A 235 43.01 27.23 33.62
N ARG A 236 42.71 27.57 34.88
CA ARG A 236 41.36 27.79 35.38
C ARG A 236 40.76 29.08 34.82
N THR A 237 41.55 30.14 34.75
CA THR A 237 41.17 31.43 34.13
C THR A 237 40.86 31.26 32.64
N GLN A 238 41.67 30.48 31.93
CA GLN A 238 41.49 30.23 30.50
C GLN A 238 40.24 29.37 30.20
N ARG A 239 39.93 28.37 31.04
CA ARG A 239 38.68 27.61 30.96
C ARG A 239 37.47 28.48 31.28
N LEU A 240 37.54 29.32 32.31
CA LEU A 240 36.52 30.32 32.63
C LEU A 240 36.25 31.27 31.47
N GLU A 241 37.29 31.76 30.80
CA GLU A 241 37.16 32.63 29.62
C GLU A 241 36.53 31.91 28.43
N GLN A 242 36.88 30.64 28.20
CA GLN A 242 36.21 29.82 27.17
C GLN A 242 34.73 29.60 27.51
N LEU A 243 34.42 29.36 28.79
CA LEU A 243 33.07 29.12 29.30
C LEU A 243 32.22 30.41 29.24
N LEU A 244 32.81 31.56 29.56
CA LEU A 244 32.21 32.87 29.38
C LEU A 244 32.04 33.24 27.90
N LYS A 245 32.95 32.79 27.02
CA LYS A 245 32.81 32.95 25.57
C LYS A 245 31.66 32.11 25.02
N SER A 246 31.51 30.85 25.44
CA SER A 246 30.38 30.01 25.04
C SER A 246 29.06 30.51 25.63
N MET A 247 29.05 31.01 26.87
CA MET A 247 27.87 31.65 27.47
C MET A 247 27.49 32.99 26.80
N LYS A 248 28.47 33.83 26.40
CA LYS A 248 28.22 35.07 25.63
C LYS A 248 27.77 34.80 24.19
N ALA A 249 28.15 33.67 23.61
CA ALA A 249 27.63 33.22 22.32
C ALA A 249 26.17 32.73 22.41
N ILE A 250 25.78 32.19 23.57
CA ILE A 250 24.43 31.72 23.88
C ILE A 250 23.47 32.88 24.22
N ASP A 251 23.99 34.00 24.71
CA ASP A 251 23.15 35.08 25.24
C ASP A 251 23.83 36.44 25.00
N LYS A 252 23.29 37.25 24.08
CA LYS A 252 23.71 38.65 23.86
C LYS A 252 23.41 39.57 25.06
N ALA A 253 23.27 39.04 26.28
CA ALA A 253 22.78 39.75 27.47
C ALA A 253 23.49 39.41 28.81
N VAL A 254 24.72 38.88 28.83
CA VAL A 254 25.50 38.75 30.08
C VAL A 254 26.77 39.63 30.05
N PRO A 255 26.76 40.83 30.65
CA PRO A 255 27.95 41.66 30.79
C PRO A 255 28.97 41.05 31.78
N ALA A 256 30.23 41.36 31.54
CA ALA A 256 31.43 40.74 32.09
C ALA A 256 31.51 40.67 33.63
N ALA A 257 31.40 39.46 34.18
CA ALA A 257 31.90 39.12 35.51
C ALA A 257 33.30 38.51 35.36
N THR A 258 34.34 39.35 35.29
CA THR A 258 35.75 38.90 35.22
C THR A 258 36.69 39.61 36.19
N SER A 259 36.18 40.26 37.24
CA SER A 259 37.01 40.73 38.35
C SER A 259 36.62 40.03 39.65
N ALA A 260 37.62 39.56 40.39
CA ALA A 260 37.53 38.67 41.55
C ALA A 260 36.93 39.30 42.83
N ASN A 261 35.81 40.03 42.73
CA ASN A 261 35.08 40.52 43.91
C ASN A 261 34.05 39.48 44.38
N PRO A 262 34.10 39.00 45.64
CA PRO A 262 33.12 38.08 46.22
C PRO A 262 31.66 38.54 46.06
N ALA A 263 31.40 39.85 46.06
CA ALA A 263 30.06 40.40 45.83
C ALA A 263 29.57 40.20 44.39
N GLN A 264 30.47 40.29 43.40
CA GLN A 264 30.14 40.02 41.99
C GLN A 264 29.93 38.52 41.75
N LEU A 265 30.71 37.66 42.42
CA LEU A 265 30.49 36.21 42.39
C LEU A 265 29.14 35.83 43.01
N SER A 266 28.80 36.40 44.18
CA SER A 266 27.51 36.19 44.85
C SER A 266 26.33 36.68 44.00
N ALA A 267 26.44 37.86 43.38
CA ALA A 267 25.43 38.36 42.45
C ALA A 267 25.28 37.48 41.20
N THR A 268 26.38 36.94 40.68
CA THR A 268 26.38 36.01 39.55
C THR A 268 25.69 34.69 39.93
N LEU A 269 26.03 34.14 41.10
CA LEU A 269 25.39 32.92 41.62
C LEU A 269 23.89 33.12 41.88
N ALA A 270 23.48 34.24 42.48
CA ALA A 270 22.07 34.56 42.67
C ALA A 270 21.30 34.71 41.34
N LEU A 271 21.94 35.26 40.31
CA LEU A 271 21.38 35.34 38.96
C LEU A 271 21.26 33.95 38.30
N LEU A 272 22.26 33.08 38.52
CA LEU A 272 22.24 31.69 38.08
C LEU A 272 21.14 30.88 38.79
N SER A 273 20.96 31.02 40.11
CA SER A 273 19.88 30.34 40.85
C SER A 273 18.48 30.83 40.46
N LYS A 274 18.29 32.13 40.18
CA LYS A 274 17.02 32.64 39.62
C LYS A 274 16.75 32.07 38.22
N ARG A 275 17.81 31.91 37.41
CA ARG A 275 17.71 31.24 36.10
C ARG A 275 17.38 29.75 36.26
N GLU A 276 17.99 29.06 37.20
CA GLU A 276 17.71 27.65 37.52
C GLU A 276 16.23 27.44 37.89
N ALA A 277 15.66 28.27 38.77
CA ALA A 277 14.23 28.20 39.11
C ALA A 277 13.32 28.47 37.90
N PHE A 278 13.67 29.43 37.04
CA PHE A 278 12.99 29.68 35.77
C PHE A 278 13.06 28.45 34.82
N TRP A 279 14.20 27.77 34.77
CA TRP A 279 14.38 26.57 33.95
C TRP A 279 13.65 25.34 34.53
N LEU A 280 13.59 25.18 35.85
CA LEU A 280 12.80 24.14 36.52
C LEU A 280 11.29 24.29 36.24
N GLN A 281 10.78 25.51 36.20
CA GLN A 281 9.41 25.78 35.79
C GLN A 281 9.16 25.38 34.32
N ARG A 282 10.09 25.70 33.42
CA ARG A 282 10.05 25.29 32.00
C ARG A 282 10.15 23.77 31.83
N ALA A 283 10.95 23.08 32.64
CA ALA A 283 11.03 21.61 32.66
C ALA A 283 9.68 20.98 33.04
N THR A 284 8.95 21.61 33.95
CA THR A 284 7.59 21.21 34.33
C THR A 284 6.62 21.37 33.16
N ASP A 285 6.76 22.43 32.36
CA ASP A 285 5.97 22.63 31.13
C ASP A 285 6.29 21.59 30.05
N VAL A 286 7.56 21.19 29.88
CA VAL A 286 7.96 20.09 28.98
C VAL A 286 7.26 18.79 29.37
N ASN A 287 7.34 18.41 30.64
CA ASN A 287 6.73 17.17 31.13
C ASN A 287 5.20 17.18 31.00
N ARG A 288 4.58 18.36 31.08
CA ARG A 288 3.14 18.52 30.87
C ARG A 288 2.73 18.39 29.39
N LEU A 289 3.56 18.88 28.47
CA LEU A 289 3.28 18.82 27.03
C LEU A 289 3.69 17.50 26.39
N ARG A 290 4.66 16.78 26.98
CA ARG A 290 5.21 15.52 26.43
C ARG A 290 4.13 14.50 26.06
N PRO A 291 3.15 14.14 26.92
CA PRO A 291 2.15 13.14 26.56
C PRO A 291 1.27 13.54 25.37
N ARG A 292 1.02 14.85 25.21
CA ARG A 292 0.24 15.37 24.07
C ARG A 292 1.06 15.34 22.79
N TYR A 293 2.33 15.76 22.86
CA TYR A 293 3.26 15.66 21.74
C TYR A 293 3.41 14.22 21.26
N GLU A 294 3.68 13.29 22.18
CA GLU A 294 3.81 11.87 21.89
C GLU A 294 2.53 11.28 21.28
N ALA A 295 1.36 11.67 21.77
CA ALA A 295 0.09 11.25 21.17
C ALA A 295 -0.08 11.74 19.72
N VAL A 296 0.30 12.99 19.42
CA VAL A 296 0.26 13.53 18.05
C VAL A 296 1.26 12.80 17.15
N GLN A 297 2.49 12.58 17.62
CA GLN A 297 3.50 11.82 16.88
C GLN A 297 3.04 10.38 16.60
N ALA A 298 2.42 9.72 17.57
CA ALA A 298 1.87 8.38 17.40
C ALA A 298 0.74 8.35 16.36
N GLN A 299 -0.12 9.37 16.31
CA GLN A 299 -1.15 9.49 15.28
C GLN A 299 -0.55 9.69 13.88
N LEU A 300 0.43 10.58 13.74
CA LEU A 300 1.13 10.79 12.47
C LEU A 300 1.86 9.51 12.00
N ALA A 301 2.54 8.82 12.92
CA ALA A 301 3.19 7.55 12.64
C ALA A 301 2.19 6.48 12.18
N THR A 302 1.00 6.44 12.79
CA THR A 302 -0.08 5.53 12.39
C THR A 302 -0.56 5.81 10.96
N ILE A 303 -0.78 7.07 10.59
CA ILE A 303 -1.19 7.46 9.23
C ILE A 303 -0.13 7.07 8.20
N ARG A 304 1.13 7.45 8.47
CA ARG A 304 2.26 7.17 7.57
C ARG A 304 2.48 5.67 7.38
N THR A 305 2.43 4.92 8.47
CA THR A 305 2.57 3.44 8.44
C THR A 305 1.42 2.82 7.66
N GLY A 306 0.17 3.21 7.95
CA GLY A 306 -1.00 2.70 7.24
C GLY A 306 -0.98 3.01 5.74
N SER A 307 -0.61 4.24 5.35
CA SER A 307 -0.48 4.59 3.92
C SER A 307 0.67 3.82 3.25
N SER A 308 1.82 3.67 3.92
CA SER A 308 2.93 2.87 3.41
C SER A 308 2.52 1.41 3.17
N GLN A 309 1.81 0.79 4.12
CA GLN A 309 1.27 -0.56 4.00
C GLN A 309 0.30 -0.69 2.82
N ARG A 310 -0.64 0.25 2.67
CA ARG A 310 -1.59 0.23 1.53
C ARG A 310 -0.92 0.46 0.18
N ARG A 311 0.11 1.32 0.09
CA ARG A 311 0.89 1.46 -1.14
C ARG A 311 1.64 0.19 -1.49
N SER A 312 2.23 -0.50 -0.51
CA SER A 312 2.86 -1.81 -0.72
C SER A 312 1.83 -2.86 -1.17
N LEU A 313 0.63 -2.84 -0.59
CA LEU A 313 -0.48 -3.70 -1.01
C LEU A 313 -0.82 -3.47 -2.50
N PHE A 314 -1.01 -2.22 -2.93
CA PHE A 314 -1.31 -1.91 -4.33
C PHE A 314 -0.16 -2.27 -5.30
N ALA A 315 1.09 -2.15 -4.86
CA ALA A 315 2.25 -2.59 -5.63
C ALA A 315 2.29 -4.12 -5.80
N GLN A 316 2.02 -4.87 -4.73
CA GLN A 316 1.92 -6.33 -4.79
C GLN A 316 0.73 -6.79 -5.64
N SER A 317 -0.42 -6.11 -5.54
CA SER A 317 -1.57 -6.34 -6.43
C SER A 317 -1.22 -6.13 -7.90
N THR A 318 -0.46 -5.07 -8.22
CA THR A 318 0.05 -4.79 -9.57
C THR A 318 0.93 -5.93 -10.07
N HIS A 319 1.86 -6.41 -9.22
CA HIS A 319 2.73 -7.54 -9.54
C HIS A 319 1.93 -8.82 -9.79
N LEU A 320 0.97 -9.15 -8.93
CA LEU A 320 0.13 -10.33 -9.05
C LEU A 320 -0.66 -10.35 -10.37
N VAL A 321 -1.23 -9.20 -10.78
CA VAL A 321 -1.90 -9.06 -12.08
C VAL A 321 -0.93 -9.28 -13.26
N GLN A 322 0.33 -8.83 -13.16
CA GLN A 322 1.35 -9.08 -14.19
C GLN A 322 1.72 -10.57 -14.29
N VAL A 323 1.87 -11.25 -13.15
CA VAL A 323 2.16 -12.69 -13.09
C VAL A 323 1.00 -13.48 -13.71
N TRP A 324 -0.25 -13.14 -13.36
CA TRP A 324 -1.45 -13.75 -13.93
C TRP A 324 -1.55 -13.57 -15.46
N ALA A 325 -1.30 -12.35 -15.96
CA ALA A 325 -1.35 -12.08 -17.39
C ALA A 325 -0.31 -12.92 -18.18
N ARG A 326 0.90 -13.10 -17.63
CA ARG A 326 1.94 -13.97 -18.22
C ARG A 326 1.54 -15.45 -18.17
N ALA A 327 0.90 -15.87 -17.08
CA ALA A 327 0.40 -17.24 -16.94
C ALA A 327 -0.68 -17.55 -17.99
N HIS A 328 -1.56 -16.60 -18.29
CA HIS A 328 -2.52 -16.75 -19.38
C HIS A 328 -1.85 -16.88 -20.77
N THR A 329 -0.82 -16.06 -21.05
CA THR A 329 -0.05 -16.20 -22.31
C THR A 329 0.65 -17.56 -22.42
N SER A 330 1.10 -18.11 -21.29
CA SER A 330 1.67 -19.45 -21.21
C SER A 330 0.63 -20.53 -21.48
N LEU A 331 -0.58 -20.39 -20.91
CA LEU A 331 -1.73 -21.25 -21.20
C LEU A 331 -2.07 -21.23 -22.70
N LYS A 332 -2.20 -20.04 -23.30
CA LYS A 332 -2.41 -19.88 -24.75
C LYS A 332 -1.36 -20.67 -25.53
N THR A 333 -0.09 -20.50 -25.20
CA THR A 333 1.00 -21.17 -25.92
C THR A 333 0.89 -22.68 -25.85
N ALA A 334 0.57 -23.25 -24.68
CA ALA A 334 0.39 -24.69 -24.51
C ALA A 334 -0.84 -25.24 -25.25
N VAL A 335 -1.96 -24.51 -25.20
CA VAL A 335 -3.17 -24.86 -25.96
C VAL A 335 -2.91 -24.84 -27.48
N LEU A 336 -2.15 -23.85 -27.98
CA LEU A 336 -1.88 -23.71 -29.42
C LEU A 336 -0.88 -24.75 -29.95
N LYS A 337 0.16 -25.06 -29.16
CA LYS A 337 1.29 -25.93 -29.57
C LYS A 337 1.10 -27.41 -29.20
N GLU A 338 -0.04 -27.79 -28.62
CA GLU A 338 -0.42 -29.18 -28.31
C GLU A 338 0.66 -29.95 -27.52
N SER A 339 1.50 -29.25 -26.76
CA SER A 339 2.67 -29.83 -26.12
C SER A 339 3.18 -28.98 -24.96
N ARG A 340 3.35 -29.66 -23.81
CA ARG A 340 3.86 -29.24 -22.48
C ARG A 340 2.78 -28.93 -21.44
N SER A 341 3.01 -29.46 -20.24
CA SER A 341 2.34 -29.02 -19.00
C SER A 341 2.73 -27.57 -18.70
N VAL A 342 1.75 -26.72 -18.39
CA VAL A 342 1.99 -25.35 -17.93
C VAL A 342 2.01 -25.36 -16.40
N SER A 343 3.04 -24.76 -15.82
CA SER A 343 3.06 -24.49 -14.38
C SER A 343 2.38 -23.15 -14.10
N PHE A 344 1.46 -23.13 -13.14
CA PHE A 344 0.79 -21.93 -12.65
C PHE A 344 1.22 -21.60 -11.21
N GLN A 345 2.31 -22.23 -10.75
CA GLN A 345 2.81 -22.09 -9.38
C GLN A 345 3.17 -20.65 -9.04
N GLU A 346 3.70 -19.87 -10.00
CA GLU A 346 4.04 -18.47 -9.77
C GLU A 346 2.83 -17.61 -9.39
N VAL A 347 1.66 -17.85 -10.01
CA VAL A 347 0.42 -17.11 -9.67
C VAL A 347 -0.05 -17.49 -8.26
N LEU A 348 -0.02 -18.79 -7.93
CA LEU A 348 -0.40 -19.28 -6.61
C LEU A 348 0.51 -18.73 -5.51
N VAL A 349 1.82 -18.74 -5.72
CA VAL A 349 2.81 -18.17 -4.80
C VAL A 349 2.57 -16.68 -4.60
N ALA A 350 2.41 -15.91 -5.69
CA ALA A 350 2.15 -14.48 -5.59
C ALA A 350 0.81 -14.16 -4.89
N ALA A 351 -0.23 -14.98 -5.09
CA ALA A 351 -1.51 -14.82 -4.38
C ALA A 351 -1.37 -15.14 -2.87
N GLN A 352 -0.61 -16.18 -2.52
CA GLN A 352 -0.30 -16.53 -1.13
C GLN A 352 0.55 -15.47 -0.44
N GLU A 353 1.54 -14.91 -1.12
CA GLU A 353 2.36 -13.79 -0.63
C GLU A 353 1.49 -12.57 -0.32
N LEU A 354 0.57 -12.20 -1.23
CA LEU A 354 -0.37 -11.10 -1.01
C LEU A 354 -1.30 -11.37 0.20
N ARG A 355 -1.84 -12.58 0.35
CA ARG A 355 -2.64 -12.97 1.52
C ARG A 355 -1.83 -12.88 2.82
N SER A 356 -0.64 -13.48 2.84
CA SER A 356 0.26 -13.41 4.00
C SER A 356 0.61 -11.96 4.37
N PHE A 357 0.77 -11.09 3.36
CA PHE A 357 0.98 -9.67 3.58
C PHE A 357 -0.24 -8.99 4.22
N ILE A 358 -1.46 -9.30 3.77
CA ILE A 358 -2.70 -8.79 4.38
C ILE A 358 -2.84 -9.26 5.83
N ASP A 359 -2.62 -10.55 6.10
CA ASP A 359 -2.68 -11.13 7.45
C ASP A 359 -1.68 -10.45 8.39
N LYS A 360 -0.46 -10.14 7.90
CA LYS A 360 0.54 -9.36 8.64
C LYS A 360 0.07 -7.94 8.95
N ILE A 361 -0.66 -7.29 8.04
CA ILE A 361 -1.22 -5.96 8.31
C ILE A 361 -2.32 -6.05 9.38
N GLU A 362 -3.16 -7.09 9.35
CA GLU A 362 -4.26 -7.25 10.31
C GLU A 362 -3.80 -7.62 11.72
N THR A 363 -2.81 -8.51 11.82
CA THR A 363 -2.21 -8.89 13.11
C THR A 363 -1.51 -7.72 13.80
N ASN A 364 -0.87 -6.81 13.05
CA ASN A 364 -0.26 -5.60 13.60
C ASN A 364 -1.26 -4.55 14.14
N LYS A 365 -2.58 -4.76 13.96
CA LYS A 365 -3.62 -3.87 14.54
C LYS A 365 -4.08 -4.30 15.93
N GLN A 366 -3.82 -5.55 16.31
CA GLN A 366 -4.16 -6.10 17.63
C GLN A 366 -3.04 -5.77 18.61
#